data_AF-A0A7Y3GK40-F1
#
_entry.id   AF-A0A7Y3GK40-F1
#
_cell.length_a   1.000
_cell.length_b   1.000
_cell.length_c   1.000
_cell.angle_alpha   90.00
_cell.angle_beta   90.00
_cell.angle_gamma   90.00
#
_symmetry.space_group_name_H-M   'P 1'
#
loop_
_entity.id
_entity.type
_entity.pdbx_description
1 polymer ?
#
loop_
_entity_poly.entity_id
_entity_poly.type
_entity_poly.pdbx_seq_one_letter_code
_entity_poly.pdbx_strand_id
1 'polypeptide(L)'
;MIPRSSILAALNKALARSRVVVLVGPRQSGKTTLARELIEEDSVNYFDLEDPASLARLDEPMTALRPLKGLVVIDEIQRRPDLFPVLRVLSDRRDT
;
A
#
# COMPACT_ATOMS: atom_id res chain seq x y z
N MET A 1 -8.91 -5.59 20.37
CA MET A 1 -8.46 -4.67 19.30
C MET A 1 -9.12 -3.33 19.54
N ILE A 2 -8.38 -2.21 19.49
CA ILE A 2 -8.98 -0.87 19.71
C ILE A 2 -9.67 -0.44 18.41
N PRO A 3 -10.97 -0.11 18.42
CA PRO A 3 -11.67 0.35 17.23
C PRO A 3 -11.07 1.66 16.69
N ARG A 4 -10.69 1.70 15.41
CA ARG A 4 -10.10 2.87 14.73
C ARG A 4 -11.06 3.51 13.71
N SER A 5 -12.35 3.52 14.01
CA SER A 5 -13.42 3.93 13.08
C SER A 5 -13.22 5.32 12.46
N SER A 6 -12.76 6.30 13.24
CA SER A 6 -12.50 7.65 12.73
C SER A 6 -11.33 7.70 11.73
N ILE A 7 -10.27 6.94 11.98
CA ILE A 7 -9.09 6.89 11.10
C ILE A 7 -9.43 6.12 9.82
N LEU A 8 -10.14 4.99 9.93
CA LEU A 8 -10.64 4.27 8.76
C LEU A 8 -11.53 5.15 7.89
N ALA A 9 -12.44 5.93 8.48
CA ALA A 9 -13.28 6.86 7.74
C ALA A 9 -12.46 7.94 7.02
N ALA A 10 -11.44 8.50 7.68
CA ALA A 10 -10.54 9.47 7.07
C ALA A 10 -9.71 8.86 5.92
N LEU A 11 -9.25 7.62 6.10
CA LEU A 11 -8.47 6.86 5.11
C LEU A 11 -9.33 6.54 3.87
N ASN A 12 -10.55 6.04 4.06
CA ASN A 12 -11.49 5.79 2.98
C ASN A 12 -11.84 7.08 2.22
N LYS A 13 -12.03 8.20 2.93
CA LYS A 13 -12.24 9.51 2.30
C LYS A 13 -11.02 9.98 1.49
N ALA A 14 -9.81 9.72 1.98
CA ALA A 14 -8.59 10.05 1.25
C ALA A 14 -8.42 9.18 0.00
N LEU A 15 -8.67 7.87 0.10
CA LEU A 15 -8.60 6.92 -1.01
C LEU A 15 -9.62 7.24 -2.11
N ALA A 16 -10.81 7.71 -1.73
CA ALA A 16 -11.82 8.18 -2.69
C ALA A 16 -11.40 9.45 -3.45
N ARG A 17 -10.50 10.26 -2.89
CA ARG A 17 -10.06 11.54 -3.48
C ARG A 17 -8.73 11.43 -4.22
N SER A 18 -7.87 10.50 -3.84
CA SER A 18 -6.48 10.44 -4.27
C SER A 18 -6.08 9.01 -4.59
N ARG A 19 -5.41 8.82 -5.73
CA ARG A 19 -4.93 7.50 -6.19
C ARG A 19 -3.82 6.92 -5.32
N VAL A 20 -3.12 7.76 -4.58
CA VAL A 20 -2.08 7.37 -3.63
C VAL A 20 -2.36 8.09 -2.31
N VAL A 21 -2.36 7.33 -1.22
CA VAL A 21 -2.51 7.84 0.14
C VAL A 21 -1.36 7.28 0.98
N VAL A 22 -0.75 8.14 1.79
CA VAL A 22 0.35 7.75 2.68
C VAL A 22 -0.17 7.70 4.12
N LEU A 23 0.02 6.56 4.77
CA LEU A 23 -0.25 6.39 6.20
C LEU A 23 1.04 6.59 6.99
N VAL A 24 1.16 7.74 7.66
CA VAL A 24 2.32 8.08 8.50
C VAL A 24 1.99 8.00 9.98
N GLY A 25 3.01 7.77 10.81
CA GLY A 25 2.88 7.75 12.26
C GLY A 25 4.07 7.07 12.94
N PRO A 26 4.25 7.25 14.26
CA PRO A 26 5.39 6.71 14.99
C PRO A 26 5.46 5.18 14.91
N ARG A 27 6.64 4.60 15.20
CA ARG A 27 6.77 3.14 15.32
C ARG A 27 5.76 2.60 16.35
N GLN A 28 5.23 1.40 16.09
CA GLN A 28 4.28 0.70 16.96
C GLN A 28 2.93 1.42 17.20
N SER A 29 2.55 2.40 16.36
CA SER A 29 1.23 3.04 16.44
C SER A 29 0.08 2.20 15.83
N GLY A 30 0.38 1.01 15.30
CA GLY A 30 -0.59 0.11 14.68
C GLY A 30 -0.98 0.44 13.24
N LYS A 31 -0.07 1.03 12.46
CA LYS A 31 -0.27 1.34 11.03
C LYS A 31 -0.50 0.08 10.20
N THR A 32 0.38 -0.90 10.34
CA THR A 32 0.27 -2.22 9.71
C THR A 32 -1.05 -2.90 10.07
N THR A 33 -1.47 -2.85 11.34
CA THR A 33 -2.79 -3.36 11.74
C THR A 33 -3.92 -2.67 10.99
N LEU A 34 -3.88 -1.34 10.88
CA LEU A 34 -4.88 -0.58 10.13
C LEU A 34 -4.87 -0.89 8.62
N ALA A 35 -3.69 -1.11 8.03
CA ALA A 35 -3.57 -1.49 6.63
C ALA A 35 -4.18 -2.88 6.38
N ARG A 36 -3.97 -3.81 7.32
CA ARG A 36 -4.56 -5.16 7.28
C ARG A 36 -6.07 -5.17 7.45
N GLU A 37 -6.65 -4.15 8.11
CA GLU A 37 -8.11 -3.97 8.15
C GLU A 37 -8.71 -3.58 6.78
N LEU A 38 -7.88 -3.12 5.82
CA LEU A 38 -8.33 -2.81 4.45
C LEU A 38 -8.09 -3.95 3.47
N ILE A 39 -6.97 -4.67 3.61
CA ILE A 39 -6.55 -5.78 2.74
C ILE A 39 -5.88 -6.84 3.60
N GLU A 40 -6.32 -8.09 3.46
CA GLU A 40 -5.68 -9.23 4.12
C GLU A 40 -4.20 -9.34 3.75
N GLU A 41 -3.37 -9.72 4.72
CA GLU A 41 -1.91 -9.79 4.57
C GLU A 41 -1.45 -10.83 3.53
N ASP A 42 -2.26 -11.86 3.29
CA ASP A 42 -2.02 -12.90 2.28
C ASP A 42 -2.50 -12.50 0.86
N SER A 43 -3.12 -11.32 0.72
CA SER A 43 -3.58 -10.82 -0.56
C SER A 43 -2.42 -10.58 -1.52
N VAL A 44 -2.64 -10.89 -2.81
CA VAL A 44 -1.71 -10.51 -3.89
C VAL A 44 -1.51 -8.99 -4.00
N ASN A 45 -2.40 -8.19 -3.42
CA ASN A 45 -2.30 -6.73 -3.40
C ASN A 45 -1.57 -6.18 -2.16
N TYR A 46 -1.10 -7.04 -1.26
CA TYR A 46 -0.30 -6.65 -0.09
C TYR A 46 1.18 -6.94 -0.37
N PHE A 47 2.03 -5.95 -0.06
CA PHE A 47 3.49 -6.07 -0.12
C PHE A 47 4.07 -5.53 1.18
N ASP A 48 4.65 -6.42 1.99
CA ASP A 48 5.46 -6.04 3.15
C ASP A 48 6.93 -5.97 2.73
N LEU A 49 7.55 -4.78 2.72
CA LEU A 49 8.95 -4.66 2.29
C LEU A 49 9.97 -5.17 3.33
N GLU A 50 9.51 -5.72 4.44
CA GLU A 50 10.34 -6.52 5.35
C GLU A 50 10.35 -8.01 5.00
N ASP A 51 9.32 -8.49 4.28
CA ASP A 51 9.18 -9.88 3.86
C ASP A 51 9.97 -10.18 2.57
N PRO A 52 10.89 -11.17 2.58
CA PRO A 52 11.63 -11.59 1.40
C PRO A 52 10.76 -12.01 0.21
N ALA A 53 9.57 -12.59 0.44
CA ALA A 53 8.71 -13.03 -0.67
C ALA A 53 8.10 -11.82 -1.40
N SER A 54 7.62 -10.82 -0.65
CA SER A 54 7.19 -9.54 -1.19
C SER A 54 8.32 -8.80 -1.93
N LEU A 55 9.54 -8.83 -1.39
CA LEU A 55 10.72 -8.24 -2.05
C LEU A 55 11.03 -8.93 -3.38
N ALA A 56 11.05 -10.25 -3.43
CA ALA A 56 11.31 -11.02 -4.65
C ALA A 56 10.23 -10.77 -5.72
N ARG A 57 8.96 -10.64 -5.32
CA ARG A 57 7.88 -10.24 -6.23
C ARG A 57 8.10 -8.85 -6.83
N LEU A 58 8.88 -7.99 -6.16
CA LEU A 58 9.21 -6.63 -6.59
C LEU A 58 10.62 -6.53 -7.21
N ASP A 59 11.22 -7.64 -7.66
CA ASP A 59 12.44 -7.60 -8.49
C ASP A 59 12.17 -6.90 -9.83
N GLU A 60 10.97 -7.11 -10.38
CA GLU A 60 10.43 -6.35 -11.52
C GLU A 60 9.15 -5.58 -11.11
N PRO A 61 9.26 -4.43 -10.42
CA PRO A 61 8.11 -3.75 -9.81
C PRO A 61 7.02 -3.38 -10.81
N MET A 62 7.44 -3.00 -12.03
CA MET A 62 6.51 -2.61 -13.07
C MET A 62 5.68 -3.82 -13.51
N THR A 63 6.33 -4.95 -13.81
CA THR A 63 5.66 -6.21 -14.16
C THR A 63 4.71 -6.66 -13.04
N ALA A 64 5.16 -6.59 -11.79
CA ALA A 64 4.39 -7.06 -10.64
C ALA A 64 3.18 -6.19 -10.30
N LEU A 65 3.32 -4.86 -10.35
CA LEU A 65 2.29 -3.91 -9.91
C LEU A 65 1.30 -3.53 -11.03
N ARG A 66 1.69 -3.63 -12.32
CA ARG A 66 0.81 -3.28 -13.47
C ARG A 66 -0.53 -4.00 -13.50
N PRO A 67 -0.59 -5.33 -13.31
CA PRO A 67 -1.83 -6.08 -13.51
C PRO A 67 -2.76 -5.96 -12.31
N LEU A 68 -2.26 -5.49 -11.16
CA LEU A 68 -3.04 -5.38 -9.93
C LEU A 68 -4.18 -4.38 -10.11
N LYS A 69 -5.31 -4.70 -9.49
CA LYS A 69 -6.54 -3.90 -9.53
C LYS A 69 -7.02 -3.67 -8.10
N GLY A 70 -7.76 -2.58 -7.91
CA GLY A 70 -8.25 -2.17 -6.60
C GLY A 70 -7.16 -1.51 -5.75
N LEU A 71 -7.33 -1.58 -4.43
CA LEU A 71 -6.36 -1.05 -3.48
C LEU A 71 -5.13 -1.97 -3.44
N VAL A 72 -3.95 -1.36 -3.40
CA VAL A 72 -2.66 -2.04 -3.19
C VAL A 72 -2.01 -1.40 -1.98
N VAL A 73 -1.54 -2.23 -1.05
CA VAL A 73 -0.81 -1.80 0.15
C VAL A 73 0.65 -2.14 -0.03
N ILE A 74 1.52 -1.14 0.19
CA ILE A 74 2.97 -1.33 0.27
C ILE A 74 3.40 -0.85 1.65
N ASP A 75 3.63 -1.79 2.56
CA ASP A 75 4.04 -1.50 3.92
C ASP A 75 5.56 -1.26 4.01
N GLU A 76 5.98 -0.41 4.94
CA GLU A 76 7.38 -0.02 5.14
C GLU A 76 8.06 0.50 3.84
N ILE A 77 7.30 1.24 3.00
CA ILE A 77 7.71 1.78 1.68
C ILE A 77 9.08 2.48 1.69
N GLN A 78 9.49 3.08 2.81
CA GLN A 78 10.79 3.75 2.94
C GLN A 78 11.99 2.79 2.77
N ARG A 79 11.78 1.47 2.81
CA ARG A 79 12.82 0.46 2.54
C ARG A 79 13.18 0.37 1.05
N ARG A 80 12.30 0.79 0.13
CA ARG A 80 12.51 0.80 -1.33
C ARG A 80 12.09 2.13 -1.96
N PRO A 81 12.83 3.24 -1.71
CA PRO A 81 12.52 4.54 -2.30
C PRO A 81 12.61 4.55 -3.83
N ASP A 82 13.32 3.58 -4.43
CA ASP A 82 13.39 3.32 -5.87
C ASP A 82 12.02 2.97 -6.49
N LEU A 83 11.01 2.62 -5.69
CA LEU A 83 9.66 2.37 -6.18
C LEU A 83 8.89 3.65 -6.54
N PHE A 84 9.26 4.83 -6.01
CA PHE A 84 8.47 6.05 -6.22
C PHE A 84 8.28 6.45 -7.70
N PRO A 85 9.31 6.37 -8.58
CA PRO A 85 9.11 6.58 -10.01
C PRO A 85 8.09 5.60 -10.63
N VAL A 86 8.13 4.32 -10.23
CA VAL A 86 7.19 3.29 -10.71
C VAL A 86 5.77 3.60 -10.24
N LEU A 87 5.61 3.95 -8.96
CA LEU A 87 4.32 4.33 -8.36
C LEU A 87 3.73 5.59 -9.02
N ARG A 88 4.56 6.57 -9.39
CA ARG A 88 4.11 7.74 -10.15
C ARG A 88 3.57 7.35 -11.53
N VAL A 89 4.28 6.49 -12.26
CA VAL A 89 3.81 6.00 -13.56
C VAL A 89 2.54 5.17 -13.40
N LEU A 90 2.37 4.43 -12.31
CA LEU A 90 1.14 3.69 -11.97
C LEU A 90 -0.03 4.63 -11.65
N SER A 91 0.21 5.67 -10.85
CA SER A 91 -0.83 6.60 -10.40
C SER A 91 -1.35 7.51 -11.50
N ASP A 92 -0.56 7.79 -12.55
CA ASP A 92 -0.95 8.70 -13.63
C ASP A 92 -1.73 8.01 -14.76
N ARG A 93 -1.86 6.68 -14.73
CA ARG A 93 -2.53 5.91 -15.79
C ARG A 93 -4.00 6.25 -15.84
N ARG A 94 -4.55 6.45 -17.03
CA ARG A 94 -6.01 6.49 -17.17
C ARG A 94 -6.54 5.08 -16.93
N ASP A 95 -7.60 4.97 -16.16
CA ASP A 95 -8.29 3.70 -15.94
C ASP A 95 -8.88 3.26 -17.28
N THR A 96 -8.17 2.39 -17.99
CA THR A 96 -8.68 1.63 -19.14
C THR A 96 -9.37 0.38 -18.65
#